data_AF-A0AAV9UCG8-F1
#
_entry.id   AF-A0AAV9UCG8-F1
#
_cell.length_a   1.000
_cell.length_b   1.000
_cell.length_c   1.000
_cell.angle_alpha   90.00
_cell.angle_beta   90.00
_cell.angle_gamma   90.00
#
_symmetry.space_group_name_H-M   'P 1'
#
loop_
_entity.id
_entity.type
_entity.pdbx_description
1 polymer ?
#
loop_
_entity_poly.entity_id
_entity_poly.type
_entity_poly.pdbx_seq_one_letter_code
_entity_poly.pdbx_strand_id
1 'polypeptide(L)'
;MSDYELRIYVYGPGTQDPSHWVFGLHKVDADLGTILHVLIIGQDANGTLYQVDRRTGVSLESKSSRGSFQLARFPGLLKGKYEEVIMAEGPPRNGDNCQHWVYEVTLSLEAEELVASGTAQMVHGLIGLSANDVRSKLGERWLPAGRK
;
A
#
# COMPACT_ATOMS: atom_id res chain seq x y z
N MET A 1 -19.05 15.64 6.64
CA MET A 1 -18.15 15.07 5.61
C MET A 1 -17.69 13.72 6.10
N SER A 2 -17.52 12.72 5.23
CA SER A 2 -17.04 11.40 5.65
C SER A 2 -15.51 11.39 5.68
N ASP A 3 -14.94 10.83 6.74
CA ASP A 3 -13.51 10.58 6.83
C ASP A 3 -13.11 9.37 5.98
N TYR A 4 -11.92 9.45 5.42
CA TYR A 4 -11.29 8.40 4.64
C TYR A 4 -9.97 8.01 5.30
N GLU A 5 -9.51 6.81 4.98
CA GLU A 5 -8.22 6.29 5.40
C GLU A 5 -7.42 5.85 4.18
N LEU A 6 -6.12 6.09 4.28
CA LEU A 6 -5.10 5.47 3.43
C LEU A 6 -4.36 4.45 4.28
N ARG A 7 -4.35 3.20 3.82
CA ARG A 7 -3.63 2.10 4.46
C ARG A 7 -2.75 1.37 3.46
N ILE A 8 -1.68 0.76 3.94
CA ILE A 8 -0.97 -0.28 3.19
C ILE A 8 -1.56 -1.62 3.60
N TYR A 9 -2.02 -2.40 2.62
CA TYR A 9 -2.46 -3.77 2.81
C TYR A 9 -1.37 -4.73 2.34
N VAL A 10 -1.11 -5.76 3.16
CA VAL A 10 -0.07 -6.76 2.93
C VAL A 10 -0.71 -8.09 2.56
N TYR A 11 -0.41 -8.57 1.36
CA TYR A 11 -0.89 -9.85 0.84
C TYR A 11 0.22 -10.87 0.71
N GLY A 12 -0.07 -12.10 1.12
CA GLY A 12 0.90 -13.19 1.09
C GLY A 12 1.87 -13.16 2.28
N PRO A 13 2.52 -14.30 2.57
CA PRO A 13 3.33 -14.45 3.79
C PRO A 13 4.67 -13.71 3.76
N GLY A 14 5.25 -13.46 2.57
CA GLY A 14 6.56 -12.81 2.48
C GLY A 14 7.74 -13.69 2.87
N THR A 15 7.62 -15.03 2.78
CA THR A 15 8.63 -15.98 3.28
C THR A 15 9.48 -16.64 2.19
N GLN A 16 8.93 -16.79 0.98
CA GLN A 16 9.64 -17.35 -0.18
C GLN A 16 9.82 -16.25 -1.22
N ASP A 17 8.70 -15.63 -1.59
CA ASP A 17 8.65 -14.38 -2.35
C ASP A 17 8.25 -13.22 -1.43
N PRO A 18 8.65 -11.97 -1.75
CA PRO A 18 8.17 -10.79 -1.05
C PRO A 18 6.64 -10.73 -1.01
N SER A 19 6.05 -10.30 0.11
CA SER A 19 4.62 -10.06 0.18
C SER A 19 4.22 -8.93 -0.77
N HIS A 20 3.07 -9.06 -1.42
CA HIS A 20 2.53 -8.01 -2.28
C HIS A 20 1.92 -6.89 -1.44
N TRP A 21 2.35 -5.65 -1.67
CA TRP A 21 1.83 -4.48 -0.96
C TRP A 21 0.98 -3.62 -1.90
N VAL A 22 -0.10 -3.09 -1.36
CA VAL A 22 -0.99 -2.17 -2.09
C VAL A 22 -1.39 -1.01 -1.20
N PHE A 23 -1.78 0.10 -1.80
CA PHE A 23 -2.56 1.10 -1.11
C PHE A 23 -4.04 0.76 -1.18
N GLY A 24 -4.71 0.79 -0.02
CA GLY A 24 -6.14 0.76 0.09
C GLY A 24 -6.63 2.13 0.55
N LEU A 25 -7.53 2.73 -0.24
CA LEU A 25 -8.18 3.98 0.08
C LEU A 25 -9.68 3.73 0.24
N HIS A 26 -10.22 4.00 1.43
CA HIS A 26 -11.63 3.74 1.72
C HIS A 26 -12.17 4.73 2.73
N LYS A 27 -13.50 4.85 2.76
CA LYS A 27 -14.18 5.55 3.84
C LYS A 27 -13.99 4.76 5.14
N VAL A 28 -13.90 5.45 6.27
CA VAL A 28 -13.90 4.81 7.59
C VAL A 28 -15.14 3.92 7.72
N ASP A 29 -14.96 2.70 8.24
CA ASP A 29 -15.98 1.65 8.41
C ASP A 29 -16.61 1.09 7.11
N ALA A 30 -16.06 1.42 5.93
CA ALA A 30 -16.54 0.86 4.67
C ALA A 30 -15.89 -0.49 4.35
N ASP A 31 -16.70 -1.41 3.84
CA ASP A 31 -16.27 -2.74 3.38
C ASP A 31 -15.57 -2.74 2.01
N LEU A 32 -15.82 -1.67 1.24
CA LEU A 32 -15.33 -1.50 -0.12
C LEU A 32 -14.48 -0.24 -0.22
N GLY A 33 -13.47 -0.30 -1.07
CA GLY A 33 -12.57 0.82 -1.31
C GLY A 33 -12.00 0.85 -2.71
N THR A 34 -10.96 1.65 -2.86
CA THR A 34 -10.07 1.66 -4.01
C THR A 34 -8.77 0.95 -3.63
N ILE A 35 -8.35 -0.02 -4.44
CA ILE A 35 -6.99 -0.57 -4.44
C ILE A 35 -6.18 0.16 -5.51
N LEU A 36 -5.00 0.64 -5.13
CA LEU A 36 -3.99 1.23 -6.01
C LEU A 36 -2.70 0.42 -5.83
N HIS A 37 -2.23 -0.21 -6.89
CA HIS A 37 -1.12 -1.15 -6.82
C HIS A 37 -0.41 -1.33 -8.14
N VAL A 38 0.63 -2.15 -8.14
CA VAL A 38 1.30 -2.62 -9.35
C VAL A 38 1.04 -4.09 -9.57
N LEU A 39 0.76 -4.47 -10.81
CA LEU A 39 0.57 -5.84 -11.25
C LEU A 39 1.79 -6.30 -12.03
N ILE A 40 2.20 -7.55 -11.82
CA ILE A 40 3.17 -8.20 -12.70
C ILE A 40 2.46 -8.50 -14.02
N ILE A 41 3.01 -7.97 -15.11
CA ILE A 41 2.47 -8.18 -16.47
C ILE A 41 3.37 -9.10 -17.32
N GLY A 42 4.57 -9.41 -16.83
CA GLY A 42 5.49 -10.31 -17.51
C GLY A 42 6.90 -10.26 -16.93
N GLN A 43 7.82 -10.86 -17.66
CA GLN A 43 9.25 -10.82 -17.40
C GLN A 43 9.98 -10.61 -18.72
N ASP A 44 11.07 -9.84 -18.69
CA ASP A 44 11.98 -9.66 -19.82
C ASP A 44 13.44 -9.84 -19.39
N ALA A 45 14.37 -9.53 -20.29
CA ALA A 45 15.81 -9.65 -20.03
C ALA A 45 16.32 -8.77 -18.88
N ASN A 46 15.55 -7.76 -18.46
CA ASN A 46 15.88 -6.81 -17.39
C ASN A 46 15.11 -7.09 -16.09
N GLY A 47 14.24 -8.10 -16.05
CA GLY A 47 13.55 -8.55 -14.85
C GLY A 47 12.03 -8.54 -14.97
N THR A 48 11.36 -8.37 -13.82
CA THR A 48 9.90 -8.36 -13.74
C THR A 48 9.33 -7.05 -14.27
N LEU A 49 8.36 -7.16 -15.18
CA LEU A 49 7.64 -6.02 -15.71
C LEU A 49 6.37 -5.76 -14.91
N TYR A 50 6.15 -4.50 -14.55
CA TYR A 50 5.02 -4.07 -13.76
C TYR A 50 4.14 -3.06 -14.50
N GLN A 51 2.85 -3.06 -14.18
CA GLN A 51 1.90 -2.06 -14.61
C GLN A 51 1.13 -1.52 -13.40
N VAL A 52 1.01 -0.20 -13.29
CA VAL A 52 0.16 0.44 -12.28
C VAL A 52 -1.31 0.16 -12.63
N ASP A 53 -2.08 -0.26 -11.63
CA ASP A 53 -3.49 -0.62 -11.76
C ASP A 53 -4.32 0.00 -10.63
N ARG A 54 -5.58 0.29 -10.94
CA ARG A 54 -6.55 0.89 -10.02
C ARG A 54 -7.86 0.13 -10.08
N ARG A 55 -8.36 -0.31 -8.93
CA ARG A 55 -9.64 -1.02 -8.82
C ARG A 55 -10.51 -0.36 -7.77
N THR A 56 -11.70 0.09 -8.18
CA THR A 56 -12.67 0.77 -7.30
C THR A 56 -13.84 -0.14 -6.96
N GLY A 57 -14.46 0.07 -5.80
CA GLY A 57 -15.63 -0.71 -5.37
C GLY A 57 -15.31 -2.16 -5.03
N VAL A 58 -14.05 -2.45 -4.67
CA VAL A 58 -13.58 -3.80 -4.35
C VAL A 58 -13.35 -3.96 -2.86
N SER A 59 -13.46 -5.18 -2.37
CA SER A 59 -13.07 -5.50 -0.99
C SER A 59 -11.55 -5.39 -0.86
N LEU A 60 -11.11 -4.71 0.20
CA LEU A 60 -9.68 -4.54 0.51
C LEU A 60 -9.10 -5.72 1.29
N GLU A 61 -9.94 -6.64 1.77
CA GLU A 61 -9.49 -7.88 2.40
C GLU A 61 -9.78 -9.05 1.46
N SER A 62 -8.72 -9.74 1.06
CA SER A 62 -8.80 -10.97 0.28
C SER A 62 -8.35 -12.17 1.11
N LYS A 63 -8.52 -13.39 0.59
CA LYS A 63 -8.01 -14.61 1.25
C LYS A 63 -6.50 -14.62 1.47
N SER A 64 -5.74 -13.84 0.69
CA SER A 64 -4.29 -13.71 0.86
C SER A 64 -3.91 -12.56 1.80
N SER A 65 -4.87 -11.76 2.28
CA SER A 65 -4.60 -10.66 3.19
C SER A 65 -4.01 -11.17 4.50
N ARG A 66 -2.91 -10.57 4.93
CA ARG A 66 -2.29 -10.84 6.24
C ARG A 66 -2.64 -9.76 7.24
N GLY A 67 -2.87 -8.54 6.77
CA GLY A 67 -3.27 -7.39 7.55
C GLY A 67 -2.93 -6.10 6.84
N SER A 68 -3.06 -5.00 7.56
CA SER A 68 -2.80 -3.66 7.06
C SER A 68 -2.29 -2.74 8.16
N PHE A 69 -1.83 -1.57 7.78
CA PHE A 69 -1.53 -0.49 8.71
C PHE A 69 -1.84 0.87 8.08
N GLN A 70 -2.31 1.80 8.90
CA GLN A 70 -2.76 3.12 8.45
C GLN A 70 -1.58 4.06 8.26
N LEU A 71 -1.59 4.80 7.14
CA LEU A 71 -0.69 5.91 6.87
C LEU A 71 -1.31 7.26 7.21
N ALA A 72 -2.59 7.44 6.85
CA ALA A 72 -3.30 8.69 7.10
C ALA A 72 -4.81 8.46 7.28
N ARG A 73 -5.44 9.38 8.00
CA ARG A 73 -6.88 9.60 8.04
C ARG A 73 -7.13 11.04 7.61
N PHE A 74 -8.07 11.26 6.70
CA PHE A 74 -8.23 12.55 6.04
C PHE A 74 -9.69 12.82 5.63
N PRO A 75 -10.08 14.09 5.42
CA PRO A 75 -11.42 14.43 4.92
C PRO A 75 -11.61 13.94 3.48
N GLY A 76 -12.79 13.40 3.15
CA GLY A 76 -13.06 12.85 1.81
C GLY A 76 -12.85 13.80 0.62
N LEU A 77 -12.77 15.11 0.85
CA LEU A 77 -12.39 16.13 -0.14
C LEU A 77 -10.99 15.88 -0.73
N LEU A 78 -10.06 15.33 0.07
CA LEU A 78 -8.68 15.06 -0.35
C LEU A 78 -8.53 13.72 -1.11
N LYS A 79 -9.57 12.88 -1.17
CA LYS A 79 -9.52 11.57 -1.83
C LYS A 79 -8.92 11.64 -3.24
N GLY A 80 -9.35 12.61 -4.04
CA GLY A 80 -8.85 12.79 -5.40
C GLY A 80 -7.35 13.06 -5.45
N LYS A 81 -6.85 13.90 -4.52
CA LYS A 81 -5.43 14.27 -4.43
C LYS A 81 -4.55 13.08 -4.01
N TYR A 82 -5.00 12.23 -3.09
CA TYR A 82 -4.29 10.99 -2.77
C TYR A 82 -4.23 10.04 -3.98
N GLU A 83 -5.36 9.83 -4.67
CA GLU A 83 -5.37 8.98 -5.88
C GLU A 83 -4.46 9.54 -6.98
N GLU A 84 -4.44 10.86 -7.16
CA GLU A 84 -3.58 11.55 -8.12
C GLU A 84 -2.09 11.33 -7.80
N VAL A 85 -1.65 11.59 -6.57
CA VAL A 85 -0.23 11.43 -6.19
C VAL A 85 0.20 9.98 -6.30
N ILE A 86 -0.63 9.03 -5.84
CA ILE A 86 -0.30 7.60 -5.90
C ILE A 86 -0.18 7.11 -7.36
N MET A 87 -1.08 7.55 -8.24
CA MET A 87 -1.11 7.10 -9.64
C MET A 87 -0.14 7.85 -10.55
N ALA A 88 0.41 8.98 -10.10
CA ALA A 88 1.46 9.69 -10.82
C ALA A 88 2.80 8.94 -10.79
N GLU A 89 3.02 8.08 -9.78
CA GLU A 89 4.22 7.25 -9.70
C GLU A 89 4.19 6.16 -10.76
N GLY A 90 5.28 6.03 -11.52
CA GLY A 90 5.41 5.03 -12.56
C GLY A 90 5.51 3.61 -11.99
N PRO A 91 5.41 2.56 -12.82
CA PRO A 91 5.69 1.21 -12.35
C PRO A 91 7.15 1.08 -11.87
N PRO A 92 7.45 0.20 -10.90
CA PRO A 92 8.82 -0.01 -10.42
C PRO A 92 9.76 -0.43 -11.55
N ARG A 93 11.04 -0.04 -11.43
CA ARG A 93 12.07 -0.19 -12.45
C ARG A 93 13.34 -0.79 -11.84
N ASN A 94 14.30 -1.19 -12.68
CA ASN A 94 15.66 -1.55 -12.26
C ASN A 94 15.74 -2.69 -11.21
N GLY A 95 14.83 -3.66 -11.26
CA GLY A 95 14.79 -4.78 -10.32
C GLY A 95 13.94 -4.52 -9.06
N ASP A 96 13.37 -3.33 -8.91
CA ASP A 96 12.44 -3.01 -7.84
C ASP A 96 11.16 -3.85 -7.91
N ASN A 97 10.48 -3.96 -6.77
CA ASN A 97 9.21 -4.68 -6.65
C ASN A 97 8.10 -3.77 -6.09
N CYS A 98 6.92 -4.34 -5.85
CA CYS A 98 5.76 -3.61 -5.32
C CYS A 98 6.03 -2.89 -3.99
N GLN A 99 6.92 -3.40 -3.12
CA GLN A 99 7.22 -2.79 -1.83
C GLN A 99 8.06 -1.52 -2.01
N HIS A 100 9.00 -1.54 -2.96
CA HIS A 100 9.78 -0.38 -3.34
C HIS A 100 8.89 0.70 -3.97
N TRP A 101 7.97 0.31 -4.86
CA TRP A 101 6.98 1.24 -5.42
C TRP A 101 6.11 1.89 -4.33
N VAL A 102 5.64 1.12 -3.35
CA VAL A 102 4.89 1.66 -2.20
C VAL A 102 5.74 2.65 -1.39
N TYR A 103 7.04 2.39 -1.22
CA TYR A 103 7.95 3.32 -0.56
C TYR A 103 8.12 4.63 -1.34
N GLU A 104 8.39 4.58 -2.65
CA GLU A 104 8.54 5.77 -3.50
C GLU A 104 7.25 6.61 -3.52
N VAL A 105 6.09 5.97 -3.64
CA VAL A 105 4.80 6.66 -3.50
C VAL A 105 4.66 7.30 -2.11
N THR A 106 5.11 6.64 -1.05
CA THR A 106 5.05 7.19 0.31
C THR A 106 5.96 8.42 0.45
N LEU A 107 7.12 8.47 -0.22
CA LEU A 107 7.96 9.68 -0.29
C LEU A 107 7.19 10.83 -0.94
N SER A 108 6.54 10.58 -2.08
CA SER A 108 5.74 11.59 -2.79
C SER A 108 4.56 12.09 -1.94
N LEU A 109 3.87 11.18 -1.24
CA LEU A 109 2.81 11.55 -0.29
C LEU A 109 3.33 12.38 0.88
N GLU A 110 4.52 12.08 1.40
CA GLU A 110 5.13 12.82 2.51
C GLU A 110 5.58 14.22 2.05
N ALA A 111 6.17 14.33 0.85
CA ALA A 111 6.57 15.60 0.25
C ALA A 111 5.39 16.55 -0.03
N GLU A 112 4.22 15.99 -0.35
CA GLU A 112 2.95 16.72 -0.54
C GLU A 112 2.19 16.98 0.78
N GLU A 113 2.80 16.65 1.93
CA GLU A 113 2.20 16.79 3.27
C GLU A 113 0.87 16.01 3.44
N LEU A 114 0.66 14.97 2.64
CA LEU A 114 -0.53 14.10 2.70
C LEU A 114 -0.38 12.97 3.71
N VAL A 115 0.84 12.66 4.13
CA VAL A 115 1.10 11.78 5.28
C VAL A 115 2.05 12.50 6.24
N ALA A 116 2.08 12.05 7.49
CA ALA A 116 2.95 12.66 8.50
C ALA A 116 4.44 12.48 8.13
N SER A 117 5.28 13.45 8.53
CA SER A 117 6.72 13.32 8.35
C SER A 117 7.27 12.09 9.08
N GLY A 118 8.23 11.40 8.45
CA GLY A 118 8.82 10.15 8.90
C GLY A 118 8.03 8.89 8.48
N THR A 119 6.92 9.04 7.74
CA THR A 119 6.12 7.90 7.26
C THR A 119 6.90 7.10 6.23
N ALA A 120 7.59 7.75 5.29
CA ALA A 120 8.40 7.06 4.29
C ALA A 120 9.57 6.31 4.92
N GLN A 121 10.24 6.92 5.92
CA GLN A 121 11.31 6.25 6.67
C GLN A 121 10.81 5.00 7.40
N MET A 122 9.60 5.05 7.96
CA MET A 122 8.96 3.89 8.59
C MET A 122 8.68 2.79 7.55
N VAL A 123 8.08 3.13 6.42
CA VAL A 123 7.76 2.18 5.34
C VAL A 123 9.03 1.55 4.74
N HIS A 124 10.07 2.34 4.49
CA HIS A 124 11.36 1.85 4.02
C HIS A 124 11.95 0.78 4.94
N GLY A 125 11.86 1.00 6.25
CA GLY A 125 12.33 0.03 7.26
C GLY A 125 11.56 -1.29 7.29
N LEU A 126 10.47 -1.43 6.52
CA LEU A 126 9.67 -2.65 6.43
C LEU A 126 9.95 -3.45 5.16
N ILE A 127 10.65 -2.89 4.16
CA ILE A 127 10.91 -3.55 2.88
C ILE A 127 11.66 -4.87 3.10
N GLY A 128 11.24 -5.91 2.38
CA GLY A 128 11.83 -7.24 2.42
C GLY A 128 11.42 -8.09 3.63
N LEU A 129 10.72 -7.52 4.61
CA LEU A 129 10.24 -8.26 5.77
C LEU A 129 9.07 -9.17 5.42
N SER A 130 8.98 -10.32 6.10
CA SER A 130 7.79 -11.16 6.05
C SER A 130 6.59 -10.44 6.67
N ALA A 131 5.36 -10.86 6.34
CA ALA A 131 4.16 -10.25 6.95
C ALA A 131 4.15 -10.38 8.49
N ASN A 132 4.74 -11.46 9.03
CA ASN A 132 4.88 -11.65 10.48
C ASN A 132 5.89 -10.69 11.09
N ASP A 133 6.98 -10.40 10.40
CA ASP A 133 8.01 -9.46 10.87
C ASP A 133 7.51 -8.02 10.75
N VAL A 134 6.80 -7.68 9.68
CA VAL A 134 6.09 -6.39 9.53
C VAL A 134 5.14 -6.18 10.70
N ARG A 135 4.28 -7.15 11.00
CA ARG A 135 3.39 -7.13 12.18
C ARG A 135 4.18 -6.89 13.46
N SER A 136 5.24 -7.67 13.69
CA SER A 136 6.03 -7.59 14.92
C SER A 136 6.70 -6.23 15.09
N LYS A 137 7.18 -5.66 13.99
CA LYS A 137 7.84 -4.35 13.96
C LYS A 137 6.86 -3.18 14.12
N LEU A 138 5.64 -3.31 13.60
CA LEU A 138 4.60 -2.29 13.72
C LEU A 138 3.83 -2.34 15.05
N GLY A 139 3.80 -3.50 15.72
CA GLY A 139 3.12 -3.68 17.00
C GLY A 139 1.65 -3.26 16.91
N GLU A 140 1.25 -2.31 17.74
CA GLU A 140 -0.13 -1.82 17.83
C GLU A 140 -0.64 -1.11 16.56
N ARG A 141 0.28 -0.65 15.69
CA ARG A 141 -0.09 -0.05 14.40
C ARG A 141 -0.58 -1.09 13.38
N TRP A 142 -0.33 -2.37 13.63
CA TRP A 142 -0.77 -3.45 12.77
C TRP A 142 -2.24 -3.81 13.02
N LEU A 143 -3.00 -3.86 11.93
CA LEU A 143 -4.39 -4.31 11.92
C LEU A 143 -4.44 -5.70 11.27
N PRO A 144 -4.78 -6.76 12.02
CA PRO A 144 -4.87 -8.11 11.46
C PRO A 144 -6.01 -8.22 10.45
N ALA A 145 -5.80 -9.01 9.41
CA ALA A 145 -6.85 -9.34 8.45
C ALA A 145 -8.03 -10.07 9.15
N GLY A 146 -9.24 -9.87 8.64
CA GLY A 146 -10.44 -10.52 9.17
C GLY A 146 -10.98 -9.87 10.45
N ARG A 147 -10.53 -8.66 10.81
CA ARG A 147 -11.24 -7.84 11.80
C ARG A 147 -12.50 -7.26 11.15
N LYS A 148 -13.62 -7.93 11.38
CA LYS A 148 -14.87 -7.25 11.73
C LYS A 148 -15.21 -7.63 13.16
#